data_AF-A0A935C795-F1
#
_entry.id   AF-A0A935C795-F1
#
_cell.length_a   1.000
_cell.length_b   1.000
_cell.length_c   1.000
_cell.angle_alpha   90.00
_cell.angle_beta   90.00
_cell.angle_gamma   90.00
#
_symmetry.space_group_name_H-M   'P 1'
#
loop_
_entity.id
_entity.type
_entity.pdbx_description
1 polymer ?
#
loop_
_entity_poly.entity_id
_entity_poly.type
_entity_poly.pdbx_seq_one_letter_code
_entity_poly.pdbx_strand_id
1 'polypeptide(L)'
;MIWRGSQEAKNIQLLLERRPAAKAELLAWKGGATLYRSVRAYESNNMAEFQRTYQSALDLFSESKKLSSDNGGAAAVIGGSYVVLADRLPKENRESGWSQAYDNYMILWKLQAPAVAKLPVHIRGELLSGLAQSAQRTNKNQEMTEYLDKILDLLKGTPYESAAKEWKTIHKKRPLQP
;
A
#
# COMPACT_ATOMS: atom_id res chain seq x y z
N MET A 1 21.87 15.02 -2.88
CA MET A 1 20.45 14.90 -3.29
C MET A 1 19.59 15.50 -2.18
N ILE A 2 19.11 16.73 -2.35
CA ILE A 2 18.43 17.50 -1.29
C ILE A 2 16.92 17.25 -1.38
N TRP A 3 16.34 16.87 -0.25
CA TRP A 3 14.96 16.43 -0.05
C TRP A 3 13.93 17.56 -0.27
N ARG A 4 12.87 17.32 -1.07
CA ARG A 4 11.81 18.30 -1.47
C ARG A 4 10.50 18.23 -0.67
N GLY A 5 10.47 17.55 0.48
CA GLY A 5 9.23 17.27 1.22
C GLY A 5 8.47 18.48 1.80
N SER A 6 9.02 19.70 1.75
CA SER A 6 8.33 20.93 2.14
C SER A 6 7.46 21.54 1.04
N GLN A 7 7.76 21.28 -0.24
CA GLN A 7 7.01 21.84 -1.37
C GLN A 7 5.78 20.98 -1.71
N GLU A 8 5.91 19.65 -1.63
CA GLU A 8 4.81 18.72 -1.90
C GLU A 8 3.65 18.89 -0.91
N ALA A 9 3.95 19.09 0.38
CA ALA A 9 2.95 19.36 1.41
C ALA A 9 2.19 20.69 1.18
N LYS A 10 2.88 21.74 0.73
CA LYS A 10 2.26 23.03 0.38
C LYS A 10 1.38 22.89 -0.88
N ASN A 11 1.81 22.10 -1.85
CA ASN A 11 1.06 21.87 -3.08
C ASN A 11 -0.22 21.06 -2.84
N ILE A 12 -0.20 20.06 -1.94
CA ILE A 12 -1.39 19.27 -1.60
C ILE A 12 -2.47 20.14 -0.94
N GLN A 13 -2.09 21.03 -0.02
CA GLN A 13 -3.04 21.94 0.63
C GLN A 13 -3.77 22.84 -0.38
N LEU A 14 -3.03 23.42 -1.33
CA LEU A 14 -3.60 24.24 -2.40
C LEU A 14 -4.53 23.43 -3.34
N LEU A 15 -4.20 22.17 -3.61
CA LEU A 15 -5.02 21.29 -4.45
C LEU A 15 -6.33 20.88 -3.76
N LEU A 16 -6.32 20.70 -2.43
CA LEU A 16 -7.51 20.38 -1.65
C LEU A 16 -8.59 21.46 -1.77
N GLU A 17 -8.19 22.73 -1.85
CA GLU A 17 -9.09 23.87 -2.02
C GLU A 17 -9.65 23.97 -3.44
N ARG A 18 -8.86 23.59 -4.45
CA ARG A 18 -9.19 23.78 -5.88
C ARG A 18 -9.85 22.58 -6.55
N ARG A 19 -9.77 21.38 -5.96
CA ARG A 19 -10.26 20.12 -6.57
C ARG A 19 -11.05 19.29 -5.55
N PRO A 20 -12.27 19.70 -5.17
CA PRO A 20 -13.06 19.00 -4.15
C PRO A 20 -13.40 17.56 -4.55
N ALA A 21 -13.56 17.27 -5.84
CA ALA A 21 -13.79 15.91 -6.34
C ALA A 21 -12.59 14.96 -6.11
N ALA A 22 -11.36 15.50 -6.00
CA ALA A 22 -10.14 14.73 -5.74
C ALA A 22 -9.77 14.72 -4.24
N LYS A 23 -10.63 15.26 -3.36
CA LYS A 23 -10.32 15.47 -1.94
C LYS A 23 -9.92 14.17 -1.23
N ALA A 24 -10.61 13.06 -1.51
CA ALA A 24 -10.27 11.75 -0.95
C ALA A 24 -8.82 11.35 -1.32
N GLU A 25 -8.47 11.35 -2.60
CA GLU A 25 -7.13 11.00 -3.09
C GLU A 25 -6.05 11.92 -2.51
N LEU A 26 -6.30 13.22 -2.44
CA LEU A 26 -5.36 14.20 -1.89
C LEU A 26 -5.12 13.98 -0.38
N LEU A 27 -6.17 13.63 0.37
CA LEU A 27 -6.02 13.22 1.78
C LEU A 27 -5.21 11.94 1.90
N ALA A 28 -5.44 10.94 1.03
CA ALA A 28 -4.63 9.73 0.99
C ALA A 28 -3.15 10.04 0.71
N TRP A 29 -2.84 10.90 -0.28
CA TRP A 29 -1.45 11.32 -0.55
C TRP A 29 -0.81 12.04 0.63
N LYS A 30 -1.55 12.95 1.28
CA LYS A 30 -1.09 13.63 2.50
C LYS A 30 -0.83 12.63 3.62
N GLY A 31 -1.73 11.66 3.81
CA GLY A 31 -1.61 10.58 4.77
C GLY A 31 -0.36 9.72 4.51
N GLY A 32 -0.11 9.31 3.27
CA GLY A 32 1.07 8.52 2.89
C GLY A 32 2.39 9.24 3.16
N ALA A 33 2.48 10.53 2.80
CA ALA A 33 3.64 11.36 3.13
C ALA A 33 3.84 11.52 4.65
N THR A 34 2.75 11.59 5.42
CA THR A 34 2.78 11.72 6.87
C THR A 34 3.19 10.40 7.54
N LEU A 35 2.71 9.26 7.04
CA LEU A 35 3.14 7.92 7.46
C LEU A 35 4.64 7.70 7.20
N TYR A 36 5.15 8.15 6.06
CA TYR A 36 6.59 8.10 5.80
C TYR A 36 7.37 8.88 6.86
N ARG A 37 6.94 10.10 7.20
CA ARG A 37 7.58 10.91 8.24
C ARG A 37 7.52 10.23 9.61
N SER A 38 6.41 9.58 9.95
CA SER A 38 6.31 8.84 11.21
C SER A 38 7.32 7.71 11.27
N VAL A 39 7.43 6.90 10.22
CA VAL A 39 8.44 5.83 10.14
C VAL A 39 9.85 6.40 10.29
N ARG A 40 10.16 7.52 9.64
CA ARG A 40 11.48 8.18 9.78
C ARG A 40 11.76 8.64 11.22
N ALA A 41 10.75 9.19 11.90
CA ALA A 41 10.87 9.60 13.30
C ALA A 41 11.09 8.40 14.23
N TYR A 42 10.39 7.28 13.98
CA TYR A 42 10.62 6.04 14.72
C TYR A 42 12.04 5.50 14.51
N GLU A 43 12.50 5.43 13.26
CA GLU A 43 13.85 4.99 12.90
C GLU A 43 14.95 5.87 13.53
N SER A 44 14.65 7.14 13.83
CA SER A 44 15.57 8.05 14.51
C SER A 44 15.37 8.12 16.03
N ASN A 45 14.63 7.18 16.63
CA ASN A 45 14.29 7.15 18.06
C ASN A 45 13.51 8.38 18.58
N ASN A 46 12.88 9.15 17.69
CA ASN A 46 12.03 10.28 18.07
C ASN A 46 10.58 9.82 18.27
N MET A 47 10.32 9.14 19.38
CA MET A 47 9.01 8.54 19.67
C MET A 47 7.88 9.57 19.78
N ALA A 48 8.15 10.76 20.32
CA ALA A 48 7.15 11.82 20.44
C ALA A 48 6.68 12.31 19.06
N GLU A 49 7.61 12.46 18.09
CA GLU A 49 7.23 12.80 16.73
C GLU A 49 6.56 11.64 16.01
N PHE A 50 7.03 10.40 16.21
CA PHE A 50 6.36 9.21 15.68
C PHE A 50 4.89 9.16 16.10
N GLN A 51 4.59 9.23 17.40
CA GLN A 51 3.21 9.11 17.91
C GLN A 51 2.28 10.16 17.29
N ARG A 52 2.73 11.42 17.26
CA ARG A 52 1.95 12.54 16.68
C ARG A 52 1.72 12.37 15.18
N THR A 53 2.78 12.07 14.43
CA THR A 53 2.68 11.95 12.97
C THR A 53 1.96 10.68 12.53
N TYR A 54 2.14 9.57 13.26
CA TYR A 54 1.44 8.32 12.98
C TYR A 54 -0.07 8.47 13.20
N GLN A 55 -0.50 9.05 14.33
CA GLN A 55 -1.91 9.34 14.56
C GLN A 55 -2.49 10.25 13.47
N SER A 56 -1.76 11.31 13.08
CA SER A 56 -2.20 12.18 12.00
C SER A 56 -2.34 11.46 10.65
N ALA A 57 -1.47 10.50 10.34
CA ALA A 57 -1.60 9.68 9.14
C ALA A 57 -2.86 8.80 9.18
N LEU A 58 -3.15 8.18 10.34
CA LEU A 58 -4.36 7.38 10.53
C LEU A 58 -5.63 8.23 10.35
N ASP A 59 -5.65 9.45 10.91
CA ASP A 59 -6.78 10.36 10.80
C ASP A 59 -7.01 10.79 9.34
N LEU A 60 -5.94 11.11 8.60
CA LEU A 60 -6.01 11.47 7.18
C LEU A 60 -6.54 10.33 6.32
N PHE A 61 -6.07 9.09 6.56
CA PHE A 61 -6.59 7.93 5.86
C PHE A 61 -8.05 7.63 6.21
N SER A 62 -8.42 7.80 7.47
CA SER A 62 -9.81 7.65 7.94
C SER A 62 -10.72 8.69 7.27
N GLU A 63 -10.32 9.96 7.21
CA GLU A 63 -11.07 11.01 6.53
C GLU A 63 -11.18 10.75 5.03
N SER A 64 -10.09 10.33 4.37
CA SER A 64 -10.12 9.91 2.97
C SER A 64 -11.17 8.82 2.71
N LYS A 65 -11.20 7.77 3.53
CA LYS A 65 -12.15 6.65 3.40
C LYS A 65 -13.59 7.06 3.69
N LYS A 66 -13.82 8.04 4.58
CA LYS A 66 -15.16 8.58 4.85
C LYS A 66 -15.73 9.35 3.66
N LEU A 67 -14.89 10.01 2.88
CA LEU A 67 -15.34 10.75 1.69
C LEU A 67 -15.74 9.81 0.54
N SER A 68 -15.00 8.71 0.35
CA SER A 68 -15.39 7.64 -0.57
C SER A 68 -14.61 6.38 -0.19
N SER A 69 -15.35 5.36 0.26
CA SER A 69 -14.79 4.09 0.74
C SER A 69 -14.38 3.16 -0.41
N ASP A 70 -14.81 3.45 -1.63
CA ASP A 70 -14.55 2.70 -2.86
C ASP A 70 -13.72 3.50 -3.88
N ASN A 71 -13.13 4.63 -3.49
CA ASN A 71 -12.24 5.39 -4.37
C ASN A 71 -10.95 4.60 -4.64
N GLY A 72 -10.79 4.14 -5.88
CA GLY A 72 -9.62 3.36 -6.30
C GLY A 72 -8.30 4.13 -6.19
N GLY A 73 -8.27 5.44 -6.46
CA GLY A 73 -7.06 6.25 -6.32
C GLY A 73 -6.57 6.34 -4.87
N ALA A 74 -7.49 6.58 -3.94
CA ALA A 74 -7.21 6.60 -2.51
C ALA A 74 -6.77 5.21 -2.02
N ALA A 75 -7.46 4.15 -2.44
CA ALA A 75 -7.10 2.78 -2.08
C ALA A 75 -5.68 2.43 -2.56
N ALA A 76 -5.30 2.80 -3.79
CA ALA A 76 -3.94 2.60 -4.30
C ALA A 76 -2.87 3.30 -3.45
N VAL A 77 -3.11 4.55 -3.08
CA VAL A 77 -2.16 5.32 -2.26
C VAL A 77 -2.03 4.74 -0.86
N ILE A 78 -3.14 4.45 -0.19
CA ILE A 78 -3.13 3.91 1.18
C ILE A 78 -2.49 2.52 1.18
N GLY A 79 -2.94 1.63 0.29
CA GLY A 79 -2.42 0.27 0.16
C GLY A 79 -0.93 0.25 -0.15
N GLY A 80 -0.51 1.01 -1.18
CA GLY A 80 0.90 1.13 -1.57
C GLY A 80 1.79 1.70 -0.47
N SER A 81 1.30 2.72 0.26
CA SER A 81 2.03 3.30 1.39
C SER A 81 2.33 2.25 2.47
N TYR A 82 1.34 1.44 2.85
CA TYR A 82 1.53 0.40 3.86
C TYR A 82 2.36 -0.77 3.35
N VAL A 83 2.22 -1.20 2.10
CA VAL A 83 3.07 -2.26 1.53
C VAL A 83 4.56 -1.93 1.63
N VAL A 84 4.92 -0.65 1.46
CA VAL A 84 6.30 -0.19 1.54
C VAL A 84 6.78 0.05 2.98
N LEU A 85 5.88 0.44 3.89
CA LEU A 85 6.25 1.00 5.19
C LEU A 85 5.88 0.14 6.39
N ALA A 86 4.95 -0.82 6.27
CA ALA A 86 4.39 -1.54 7.42
C ALA A 86 5.46 -2.30 8.23
N ASP A 87 6.44 -2.94 7.58
CA ASP A 87 7.52 -3.64 8.28
C ASP A 87 8.48 -2.70 9.04
N ARG A 88 8.46 -1.41 8.70
CA ARG A 88 9.31 -0.37 9.28
C ARG A 88 8.64 0.36 10.44
N LEU A 89 7.37 0.05 10.72
CA LEU A 89 6.66 0.53 11.91
C LEU A 89 7.15 -0.20 13.18
N PRO A 90 6.86 0.36 14.37
CA PRO A 90 6.95 -0.38 15.62
C PRO A 90 6.20 -1.71 15.53
N LYS A 91 6.70 -2.74 16.22
CA LYS A 91 6.22 -4.13 16.09
C LYS A 91 4.70 -4.23 16.32
N GLU A 92 4.21 -3.51 17.32
CA GLU A 92 2.81 -3.40 17.72
C GLU A 92 1.90 -2.79 16.64
N ASN A 93 2.45 -2.07 15.66
CA ASN A 93 1.68 -1.43 14.60
C ASN A 93 1.75 -2.17 13.27
N ARG A 94 2.67 -3.12 13.10
CA ARG A 94 2.91 -3.80 11.82
C ARG A 94 1.71 -4.58 11.33
N GLU A 95 1.05 -5.32 12.23
CA GLU A 95 -0.13 -6.11 11.89
C GLU A 95 -1.25 -5.22 11.37
N SER A 96 -1.57 -4.14 12.08
CA SER A 96 -2.56 -3.16 11.64
C SER A 96 -2.17 -2.52 10.29
N GLY A 97 -0.90 -2.18 10.10
CA GLY A 97 -0.40 -1.64 8.82
C GLY A 97 -0.58 -2.62 7.66
N TRP A 98 -0.27 -3.90 7.86
CA TRP A 98 -0.46 -4.93 6.84
C TRP A 98 -1.94 -5.23 6.55
N SER A 99 -2.81 -5.18 7.56
CA SER A 99 -4.26 -5.25 7.36
C SER A 99 -4.77 -4.07 6.52
N GLN A 100 -4.28 -2.85 6.79
CA GLN A 100 -4.63 -1.69 5.95
C GLN A 100 -4.14 -1.85 4.50
N ALA A 101 -2.94 -2.41 4.28
CA ALA A 101 -2.49 -2.74 2.94
C ALA A 101 -3.47 -3.69 2.25
N TYR A 102 -3.77 -4.83 2.89
CA TYR A 102 -4.63 -5.86 2.35
C TYR A 102 -6.02 -5.32 1.99
N ASP A 103 -6.69 -4.65 2.92
CA ASP A 103 -8.05 -4.14 2.72
C ASP A 103 -8.15 -3.18 1.54
N ASN A 104 -7.15 -2.30 1.36
CA ASN A 104 -7.14 -1.35 0.25
C ASN A 104 -6.79 -2.02 -1.08
N TYR A 105 -5.89 -3.02 -1.10
CA TYR A 105 -5.66 -3.81 -2.31
C TYR A 105 -6.89 -4.64 -2.70
N MET A 106 -7.70 -5.10 -1.74
CA MET A 106 -8.96 -5.78 -2.03
C MET A 106 -10.01 -4.84 -2.63
N ILE A 107 -10.05 -3.56 -2.22
CA ILE A 107 -10.87 -2.54 -2.90
C ILE A 107 -10.42 -2.39 -4.35
N LEU A 108 -9.11 -2.26 -4.60
CA LEU A 108 -8.57 -2.20 -5.95
C LEU A 108 -8.92 -3.43 -6.76
N TRP A 109 -8.77 -4.63 -6.18
CA TRP A 109 -9.10 -5.88 -6.82
C TRP A 109 -10.57 -5.90 -7.26
N LYS A 110 -11.51 -5.51 -6.40
CA LYS A 110 -12.93 -5.42 -6.73
C LYS A 110 -13.20 -4.53 -7.95
N LEU A 111 -12.49 -3.41 -8.07
CA LEU A 111 -12.65 -2.46 -9.18
C LEU A 111 -11.95 -2.92 -10.47
N GLN A 112 -10.79 -3.56 -10.34
CA GLN A 112 -9.86 -3.79 -11.45
C GLN A 112 -9.86 -5.23 -11.97
N ALA A 113 -10.26 -6.21 -11.15
CA ALA A 113 -10.30 -7.63 -11.52
C ALA A 113 -11.04 -7.91 -12.84
N PRO A 114 -12.22 -7.31 -13.12
CA PRO A 114 -12.96 -7.58 -14.36
C PRO A 114 -12.17 -7.23 -15.63
N ALA A 115 -11.23 -6.29 -15.53
CA ALA A 115 -10.41 -5.83 -16.64
C ALA A 115 -8.92 -6.08 -16.44
N VAL A 116 -8.52 -6.89 -15.44
CA VAL A 116 -7.12 -6.98 -14.99
C VAL A 116 -6.18 -7.30 -16.14
N ALA A 117 -6.55 -8.24 -17.02
CA ALA A 117 -5.72 -8.64 -18.17
C ALA A 117 -5.47 -7.51 -19.20
N LYS A 118 -6.31 -6.48 -19.22
CA LYS A 118 -6.23 -5.33 -20.15
C LYS A 118 -5.46 -4.14 -19.55
N LEU A 119 -5.13 -4.19 -18.27
CA LEU A 119 -4.42 -3.10 -17.61
C LEU A 119 -2.95 -3.03 -18.09
N PRO A 120 -2.33 -1.83 -18.06
CA PRO A 120 -0.90 -1.70 -18.29
C PRO A 120 -0.09 -2.64 -17.40
N VAL A 121 1.04 -3.14 -17.93
CA VAL A 121 1.83 -4.19 -17.27
C VAL A 121 2.24 -3.82 -15.84
N HIS A 122 2.60 -2.55 -15.62
CA HIS A 122 3.02 -2.05 -14.32
C HIS A 122 1.85 -2.08 -13.31
N ILE A 123 0.67 -1.60 -13.72
CA ILE A 123 -0.52 -1.59 -12.86
C ILE A 123 -0.94 -3.01 -12.48
N ARG A 124 -0.91 -3.96 -13.43
CA ARG A 124 -1.16 -5.37 -13.14
C ARG A 124 -0.17 -5.93 -12.12
N GLY A 125 1.12 -5.63 -12.32
CA GLY A 125 2.18 -6.08 -11.44
C GLY A 125 2.04 -5.54 -10.03
N GLU A 126 1.87 -4.23 -9.87
CA GLU A 126 1.67 -3.60 -8.55
C GLU A 126 0.42 -4.14 -7.85
N LEU A 127 -0.71 -4.25 -8.55
CA LEU A 127 -1.95 -4.81 -7.99
C LEU A 127 -1.73 -6.23 -7.46
N LEU A 128 -1.24 -7.14 -8.32
CA LEU A 128 -1.13 -8.55 -7.97
C LEU A 128 -0.01 -8.82 -6.97
N SER A 129 1.12 -8.12 -7.07
CA SER A 129 2.20 -8.24 -6.09
C SER A 129 1.80 -7.66 -4.73
N GLY A 130 1.10 -6.54 -4.70
CA GLY A 130 0.56 -5.95 -3.47
C GLY A 130 -0.45 -6.86 -2.78
N LEU A 131 -1.36 -7.49 -3.54
CA LEU A 131 -2.28 -8.51 -3.05
C LEU A 131 -1.54 -9.73 -2.49
N ALA A 132 -0.58 -10.29 -3.23
CA ALA A 132 0.21 -11.43 -2.76
C ALA A 132 0.96 -11.11 -1.46
N GLN A 133 1.63 -9.95 -1.40
CA GLN A 133 2.40 -9.53 -0.24
C GLN A 133 1.55 -9.30 0.99
N SER A 134 0.46 -8.54 0.84
CA SER A 134 -0.43 -8.22 1.96
C SER A 134 -1.23 -9.44 2.43
N ALA A 135 -1.59 -10.36 1.53
CA ALA A 135 -2.18 -11.64 1.90
C ALA A 135 -1.21 -12.48 2.73
N GLN A 136 0.04 -12.63 2.28
CA GLN A 136 1.09 -13.33 3.04
C GLN A 136 1.27 -12.74 4.45
N ARG A 137 1.39 -11.42 4.53
CA ARG A 137 1.64 -10.68 5.79
C ARG A 137 0.46 -10.69 6.75
N THR A 138 -0.72 -11.07 6.27
CA THR A 138 -1.95 -11.23 7.07
C THR A 138 -2.40 -12.69 7.15
N ASN A 139 -1.47 -13.63 6.96
CA ASN A 139 -1.66 -15.09 7.07
C ASN A 139 -2.69 -15.70 6.10
N LYS A 140 -3.00 -15.03 4.99
CA LYS A 140 -3.89 -15.51 3.93
C LYS A 140 -3.10 -16.26 2.86
N ASN A 141 -2.46 -17.35 3.26
CA ASN A 141 -1.47 -18.06 2.44
C ASN A 141 -2.04 -18.67 1.15
N GLN A 142 -3.33 -19.07 1.18
CA GLN A 142 -4.03 -19.54 -0.02
C GLN A 142 -4.15 -18.39 -1.03
N GLU A 143 -4.67 -17.24 -0.60
CA GLU A 143 -4.83 -16.07 -1.47
C GLU A 143 -3.49 -15.56 -2.01
N MET A 144 -2.45 -15.53 -1.17
CA MET A 144 -1.08 -15.25 -1.64
C MET A 144 -0.71 -16.15 -2.83
N THR A 145 -0.96 -17.46 -2.71
CA THR A 145 -0.63 -18.43 -3.77
C THR A 145 -1.45 -18.16 -5.04
N GLU A 146 -2.74 -17.88 -4.89
CA GLU A 146 -3.62 -17.56 -6.01
C GLU A 146 -3.17 -16.30 -6.77
N TYR A 147 -2.77 -15.24 -6.06
CA TYR A 147 -2.27 -14.02 -6.69
C TYR A 147 -0.90 -14.22 -7.35
N LEU A 148 -0.01 -15.03 -6.76
CA LEU A 148 1.24 -15.41 -7.40
C LEU A 148 1.00 -16.20 -8.70
N ASP A 149 0.03 -17.11 -8.71
CA ASP A 149 -0.33 -17.84 -9.94
C ASP A 149 -0.89 -16.90 -11.02
N LYS A 150 -1.71 -15.92 -10.64
CA LYS A 150 -2.16 -14.88 -11.58
C LYS A 150 -1.01 -14.06 -12.15
N ILE A 151 0.05 -13.79 -11.38
CA ILE A 151 1.26 -13.12 -11.90
C ILE A 151 1.93 -14.00 -12.96
N LEU A 152 2.11 -15.29 -12.68
CA LEU A 152 2.74 -16.22 -13.63
C LEU A 152 1.93 -16.38 -14.93
N ASP A 153 0.60 -16.26 -14.85
CA ASP A 153 -0.26 -16.35 -16.03
C ASP A 153 -0.32 -15.05 -16.83
N LEU A 154 -0.49 -13.91 -16.15
CA LEU A 154 -0.80 -12.62 -16.80
C LEU A 154 0.43 -11.78 -17.12
N LEU A 155 1.58 -12.03 -16.48
CA LEU A 155 2.77 -11.18 -16.55
C LEU A 155 4.01 -11.92 -17.06
N LYS A 156 3.81 -12.91 -17.94
CA LYS A 156 4.88 -13.68 -18.59
C LYS A 156 5.89 -12.77 -19.30
N GLY A 157 7.17 -13.09 -19.14
CA GLY A 157 8.30 -12.35 -19.72
C GLY A 157 8.61 -11.01 -19.03
N THR A 158 7.98 -10.71 -17.89
CA THR A 158 8.21 -9.46 -17.15
C THR A 158 9.01 -9.71 -15.86
N PRO A 159 9.61 -8.66 -15.26
CA PRO A 159 10.26 -8.79 -13.95
C PRO A 159 9.35 -9.34 -12.84
N TYR A 160 8.03 -9.12 -12.94
CA TYR A 160 7.06 -9.64 -11.98
C TYR A 160 6.96 -11.17 -12.01
N GLU A 161 7.03 -11.79 -13.19
CA GLU A 161 7.04 -13.26 -13.31
C GLU A 161 8.27 -13.84 -12.62
N SER A 162 9.45 -13.28 -12.89
CA SER A 162 10.71 -13.72 -12.25
C SER A 162 10.62 -13.63 -10.73
N ALA A 163 10.13 -12.50 -10.20
CA ALA A 163 9.93 -12.32 -8.77
C ALA A 163 8.92 -13.32 -8.18
N ALA A 164 7.80 -13.60 -8.86
CA ALA A 164 6.82 -14.57 -8.40
C ALA A 164 7.36 -16.02 -8.38
N LYS A 165 8.16 -16.42 -9.37
CA LYS A 165 8.82 -17.74 -9.39
C LYS A 165 9.78 -17.90 -8.22
N GLU A 166 10.58 -16.87 -7.96
CA GLU A 166 11.50 -16.85 -6.83
C GLU A 166 10.74 -16.93 -5.50
N TRP A 167 9.68 -16.14 -5.35
CA TRP A 167 8.82 -16.13 -4.17
C TRP A 167 8.25 -17.51 -3.86
N LYS A 168 7.65 -18.18 -4.86
CA LYS A 168 7.11 -19.54 -4.70
C LYS A 168 8.21 -20.56 -4.34
N THR A 169 9.40 -20.40 -4.90
CA THR A 169 10.56 -21.27 -4.58
C THR A 169 10.97 -21.12 -3.11
N ILE A 170 11.05 -19.90 -2.60
CA ILE A 170 11.37 -19.62 -1.19
C ILE A 170 10.32 -20.25 -0.28
N HIS A 171 9.03 -20.12 -0.60
CA HIS A 171 7.94 -20.65 0.24
C HIS A 171 7.86 -22.17 0.23
N LYS A 172 8.21 -22.81 -0.89
CA LYS A 172 8.32 -24.27 -0.94
C LYS A 172 9.44 -24.78 -0.03
N LYS A 173 10.55 -24.04 0.08
CA LYS A 173 11.69 -24.39 0.95
C LYS A 173 11.45 -24.06 2.43
N ARG A 174 10.64 -23.03 2.70
CA ARG A 174 10.30 -22.58 4.06
C ARG A 174 8.80 -22.28 4.13
N PRO A 175 7.96 -23.31 4.35
CA PRO A 175 6.53 -23.12 4.49
C PRO A 175 6.23 -22.16 5.64
N LEU A 176 5.22 -21.30 5.46
CA LEU A 176 4.72 -20.46 6.54
C LEU A 176 4.10 -21.38 7.61
N GLN A 177 4.46 -21.17 8.88
CA GLN A 177 3.85 -21.92 9.98
C GLN A 177 2.35 -21.56 10.06
N PRO A 178 1.48 -22.55 10.35
CA PRO A 178 0.04 -22.34 10.43
C PRO A 178 -0.35 -21.36 11.54
#